data_AF-A0A812UG88-F1
#
_entry.id   AF-A0A812UG88-F1
#
_cell.length_a   1.000
_cell.length_b   1.000
_cell.length_c   1.000
_cell.angle_alpha   90.00
_cell.angle_beta   90.00
_cell.angle_gamma   90.00
#
_symmetry.space_group_name_H-M   'P 1'
#
loop_
_entity.id
_entity.type
_entity.pdbx_description
1 polymer ?
#
loop_
_entity_poly.entity_id
_entity_poly.type
_entity_poly.pdbx_seq_one_letter_code
_entity_poly.pdbx_strand_id
1 'polypeptide(L)'
;MGTDSSEMVQVALLSGEKIQLPVQPETTLEEVKEAAENELEVAISHFVREDGKVLGKAQMAWTVSKTKLRQGEILRALVRYRIWIRRLAQGMLDQISSVNSDGRENIMNQFSGIEPCNEEELTCILQVIFHKAMVEPAHGRTYARMAAGLKERCPELPPEHEGDRPVTVTRLLLNILQREYESTPETFEVSEEDKAKFPSAEALEEDLANKKRRMLAIVGFTGHLFLERLLTMKVIRQIVHDLIRLGGDDRPPPEEPMIECVLELLTLVGRTFDESVPTGMTFMNAFEVRLLALSALRIGDKHFFSDRVRSAISDLLDCRRNNWLP
;
A
#
# COMPACT_ATOMS: atom_id res chain seq x y z
N MET A 1 51.22 -27.45 -18.65
CA MET A 1 50.83 -26.71 -17.42
C MET A 1 50.17 -25.43 -17.89
N GLY A 2 48.86 -25.46 -18.14
CA GLY A 2 48.10 -24.26 -18.48
C GLY A 2 47.80 -23.54 -17.17
N THR A 3 48.26 -22.31 -17.03
CA THR A 3 47.90 -21.43 -15.92
C THR A 3 46.40 -21.18 -16.01
N ASP A 4 45.66 -21.75 -15.06
CA ASP A 4 44.24 -21.48 -14.81
C ASP A 4 44.14 -20.03 -14.31
N SER A 5 44.10 -19.09 -15.26
CA SER A 5 44.09 -17.65 -14.98
C SER A 5 42.65 -17.20 -14.83
N SER A 6 42.01 -17.63 -13.75
CA SER A 6 40.68 -17.12 -13.38
C SER A 6 40.76 -15.61 -13.20
N GLU A 7 39.92 -14.88 -13.94
CA GLU A 7 39.77 -13.43 -13.82
C GLU A 7 38.70 -13.12 -12.77
N MET A 8 38.81 -11.98 -12.09
CA MET A 8 37.78 -11.53 -11.15
C MET A 8 36.93 -10.45 -11.84
N VAL A 9 35.64 -10.70 -11.99
CA VAL A 9 34.67 -9.71 -12.48
C VAL A 9 33.92 -9.13 -11.30
N GLN A 10 33.88 -7.80 -11.23
CA GLN A 10 33.13 -7.10 -10.20
C GLN A 10 31.72 -6.79 -10.72
N VAL A 11 30.71 -7.30 -10.00
CA VAL A 11 29.31 -6.94 -10.23
C VAL A 11 28.88 -6.02 -9.10
N ALA A 12 28.42 -4.83 -9.47
CA ALA A 12 27.85 -3.88 -8.52
C ALA A 12 26.34 -3.78 -8.70
N LEU A 13 25.60 -3.91 -7.61
CA LEU A 13 24.19 -3.58 -7.59
C LEU A 13 23.99 -2.06 -7.58
N LEU A 14 22.81 -1.61 -7.98
CA LEU A 14 22.44 -0.19 -7.88
C LEU A 14 22.43 0.34 -6.43
N SER A 15 22.27 -0.53 -5.41
CA SER A 15 22.46 -0.16 -4.00
C SER A 15 23.89 0.22 -3.63
N GLY A 16 24.87 -0.08 -4.50
CA GLY A 16 26.28 0.07 -4.18
C GLY A 16 26.91 -1.17 -3.54
N GLU A 17 26.15 -2.24 -3.27
CA GLU A 17 26.71 -3.55 -2.92
C GLU A 17 27.52 -4.11 -4.10
N LYS A 18 28.71 -4.66 -3.82
CA LYS A 18 29.61 -5.18 -4.86
C LYS A 18 30.09 -6.57 -4.48
N ILE A 19 29.99 -7.48 -5.43
CA ILE A 19 30.55 -8.83 -5.32
C ILE A 19 31.68 -9.01 -6.32
N GLN A 20 32.57 -9.95 -6.04
CA GLN A 20 33.62 -10.36 -6.97
C GLN A 20 33.43 -11.82 -7.33
N LEU A 21 33.17 -12.07 -8.61
CA LEU A 21 32.95 -13.40 -9.14
C LEU A 21 34.23 -13.90 -9.83
N PRO A 22 34.73 -15.08 -9.45
CA PRO A 22 35.77 -15.74 -10.22
C PRO A 22 35.18 -16.26 -11.52
N VAL A 23 35.71 -15.83 -12.66
CA VAL A 23 35.23 -16.19 -14.00
C VAL A 23 36.39 -16.62 -14.87
N GLN A 24 36.11 -17.47 -15.85
CA GLN A 24 37.10 -17.84 -16.86
C GLN A 24 36.97 -16.89 -18.06
N PRO A 25 38.03 -16.68 -18.86
CA PRO A 25 38.00 -15.78 -20.02
C PRO A 25 36.91 -16.13 -21.05
N GLU A 26 36.52 -17.40 -21.13
CA GLU A 26 35.46 -17.95 -21.96
C GLU A 26 34.05 -17.81 -21.39
N THR A 27 33.91 -17.50 -20.09
CA THR A 27 32.61 -17.29 -19.44
C THR A 27 31.86 -16.16 -20.15
N THR A 28 30.60 -16.40 -20.46
CA THR A 28 29.71 -15.43 -21.10
C THR A 28 29.10 -14.48 -20.08
N LEU A 29 28.66 -13.30 -20.51
CA LEU A 29 27.98 -12.37 -19.60
C LEU A 29 26.65 -12.93 -19.06
N GLU A 30 25.99 -13.84 -19.78
CA GLU A 30 24.81 -14.53 -19.23
C GLU A 30 25.18 -15.49 -18.08
N GLU A 31 26.30 -16.20 -18.18
CA GLU A 31 26.82 -17.05 -17.09
C GLU A 31 27.30 -16.19 -15.91
N VAL A 32 27.93 -15.03 -16.16
CA VAL A 32 28.27 -14.06 -15.10
C VAL A 32 27.01 -13.55 -14.40
N LYS A 33 25.93 -13.31 -15.16
CA LYS A 33 24.63 -12.92 -14.61
C LYS A 33 24.05 -14.02 -13.73
N GLU A 34 24.01 -15.26 -14.20
CA GLU A 34 23.50 -16.40 -13.44
C GLU A 34 24.31 -16.63 -12.14
N ALA A 35 25.64 -16.53 -12.21
CA ALA A 35 26.49 -16.62 -11.03
C ALA A 35 26.21 -15.48 -10.03
N ALA A 36 26.07 -14.25 -10.50
CA ALA A 36 25.71 -13.11 -9.67
C ALA A 36 24.31 -13.26 -9.04
N GLU A 37 23.33 -13.74 -9.80
CA GLU A 37 21.98 -13.99 -9.32
C GLU A 37 21.95 -15.03 -8.19
N ASN A 38 22.75 -16.10 -8.33
CA ASN A 38 22.88 -17.16 -7.34
C ASN A 38 23.59 -16.70 -6.07
N GLU A 39 24.68 -15.93 -6.19
CA GLU A 39 25.45 -15.46 -5.03
C GLU A 39 24.69 -14.40 -4.22
N LEU A 40 23.94 -13.52 -4.91
CA LEU A 40 23.21 -12.43 -4.28
C LEU A 40 21.76 -12.79 -3.93
N GLU A 41 21.27 -13.96 -4.33
CA GLU A 41 19.85 -14.35 -4.23
C GLU A 41 18.88 -13.31 -4.83
N VAL A 42 19.30 -12.66 -5.91
CA VAL A 42 18.50 -11.67 -6.63
C VAL A 42 18.38 -12.05 -8.09
N ALA A 43 17.32 -11.62 -8.77
CA ALA A 43 17.21 -11.79 -10.21
C ALA A 43 17.71 -10.50 -10.90
N ILE A 44 18.53 -10.58 -11.94
CA ILE A 44 19.09 -9.44 -12.66
C ILE A 44 18.30 -9.25 -13.97
N SER A 45 17.83 -8.04 -14.22
CA SER A 45 17.13 -7.70 -15.46
C SER A 45 18.12 -7.46 -16.61
N HIS A 46 19.15 -6.65 -16.38
CA HIS A 46 20.15 -6.27 -17.37
C HIS A 46 21.48 -5.91 -16.70
N PHE A 47 22.58 -5.99 -17.45
CA PHE A 47 23.85 -5.36 -17.07
C PHE A 47 24.01 -4.00 -17.74
N VAL A 48 24.75 -3.12 -17.08
CA VAL A 48 25.03 -1.76 -17.53
C VAL A 48 26.53 -1.48 -17.47
N ARG A 49 26.98 -0.87 -18.56
CA ARG A 49 28.11 0.05 -18.69
C ARG A 49 28.58 0.80 -17.43
N GLU A 50 29.87 1.01 -17.21
CA GLU A 50 30.28 2.19 -16.42
C GLU A 50 29.87 3.50 -17.14
N ASP A 51 29.83 3.49 -18.47
CA ASP A 51 29.33 4.60 -19.31
C ASP A 51 27.79 4.72 -19.35
N GLY A 52 27.07 3.93 -18.53
CA GLY A 52 25.61 3.94 -18.45
C GLY A 52 24.88 3.19 -19.56
N LYS A 53 25.58 2.56 -20.52
CA LYS A 53 24.92 1.81 -21.59
C LYS A 53 24.44 0.43 -21.14
N VAL A 54 23.15 0.19 -21.31
CA VAL A 54 22.53 -1.13 -21.08
C VAL A 54 23.05 -2.14 -22.10
N LEU A 55 23.41 -3.33 -21.63
CA LEU A 55 23.79 -4.46 -22.47
C LEU A 55 22.53 -5.21 -22.93
N GLY A 56 22.33 -5.28 -24.25
CA GLY A 56 21.23 -6.02 -24.86
C GLY A 56 21.55 -7.50 -25.08
N LYS A 57 20.56 -8.27 -25.56
CA LYS A 57 20.65 -9.73 -25.74
C LYS A 57 21.86 -10.21 -26.56
N ALA A 58 22.23 -9.48 -27.62
CA ALA A 58 23.37 -9.83 -28.45
C ALA A 58 24.71 -9.67 -27.71
N GLN A 59 24.79 -8.74 -26.75
CA GLN A 59 25.98 -8.48 -25.94
C GLN A 59 26.09 -9.46 -24.77
N MET A 60 24.97 -9.98 -24.26
CA MET A 60 24.97 -10.99 -23.19
C MET A 60 25.63 -12.32 -23.60
N ALA A 61 25.65 -12.63 -24.90
CA ALA A 61 26.36 -13.78 -25.46
C ALA A 61 27.87 -13.55 -25.64
N TRP A 62 28.39 -12.36 -25.33
CA TRP A 62 29.82 -12.09 -25.40
C TRP A 62 30.56 -12.73 -24.23
N THR A 63 31.75 -13.26 -24.50
CA THR A 63 32.66 -13.74 -23.46
C THR A 63 33.34 -12.58 -22.75
N VAL A 64 33.79 -12.80 -21.53
CA VAL A 64 34.59 -11.83 -20.75
C VAL A 64 35.82 -11.37 -21.57
N SER A 65 36.49 -12.30 -22.25
CA SER A 65 37.59 -11.99 -23.17
C SER A 65 37.20 -11.10 -24.37
N LYS A 66 36.01 -11.28 -24.97
CA LYS A 66 35.55 -10.51 -26.14
C LYS A 66 35.04 -9.12 -25.78
N THR A 67 34.52 -8.95 -24.57
CA THR A 67 33.96 -7.67 -24.11
C THR A 67 35.03 -6.63 -23.80
N LYS A 68 36.30 -7.04 -23.67
CA LYS A 68 37.40 -6.22 -23.14
C LYS A 68 37.02 -5.54 -21.82
N LEU A 69 36.28 -6.24 -20.96
CA LEU A 69 36.17 -5.86 -19.56
C LEU A 69 37.61 -5.87 -19.02
N ARG A 70 38.22 -4.69 -18.87
CA ARG A 70 39.57 -4.62 -18.32
C ARG A 70 39.53 -5.20 -16.90
N GLN A 71 40.63 -5.76 -16.40
CA GLN A 71 40.77 -6.06 -14.98
C GLN A 71 40.38 -4.80 -14.17
N GLY A 72 39.25 -4.87 -13.45
CA GLY A 72 38.71 -3.76 -12.66
C GLY A 72 37.52 -2.99 -13.25
N GLU A 73 37.03 -3.30 -14.46
CA GLU A 73 35.75 -2.74 -14.94
C GLU A 73 34.57 -3.34 -14.15
N ILE A 74 33.69 -2.46 -13.64
CA ILE A 74 32.54 -2.84 -12.83
C ILE A 74 31.30 -2.95 -13.73
N LEU A 75 30.76 -4.17 -13.89
CA LEU A 75 29.44 -4.35 -14.47
C LEU A 75 28.39 -3.96 -13.44
N ARG A 76 27.54 -2.99 -13.77
CA ARG A 76 26.42 -2.64 -12.89
C ARG A 76 25.22 -3.50 -13.24
N ALA A 77 24.74 -4.29 -12.29
CA ALA A 77 23.52 -5.07 -12.45
C ALA A 77 22.30 -4.20 -12.17
N LEU A 78 21.42 -4.06 -13.17
CA LEU A 78 20.03 -3.69 -12.94
C LEU A 78 19.32 -4.91 -12.38
N VAL A 79 19.41 -5.09 -11.06
CA VAL A 79 18.67 -6.12 -10.34
C VAL A 79 17.18 -5.89 -10.49
N ARG A 80 16.37 -6.95 -10.49
CA ARG A 80 14.96 -6.97 -10.06
C ARG A 80 14.91 -6.64 -8.56
N TYR A 81 15.43 -5.46 -8.19
CA TYR A 81 15.44 -4.84 -6.87
C TYR A 81 14.08 -4.98 -6.17
N ARG A 82 13.03 -4.94 -6.99
CA ARG A 82 11.63 -5.11 -6.61
C ARG A 82 11.33 -6.37 -5.78
N ILE A 83 11.96 -7.52 -6.03
CA ILE A 83 11.68 -8.75 -5.24
C ILE A 83 12.37 -8.66 -3.88
N TRP A 84 13.64 -8.24 -3.85
CA TRP A 84 14.40 -8.09 -2.63
C TRP A 84 13.77 -7.04 -1.71
N ILE A 85 13.46 -5.85 -2.22
CA ILE A 85 12.88 -4.75 -1.45
C ILE A 85 11.51 -5.12 -0.90
N ARG A 86 10.73 -5.91 -1.67
CA ARG A 86 9.44 -6.46 -1.23
C ARG A 86 9.63 -7.45 -0.09
N ARG A 87 10.57 -8.38 -0.20
CA ARG A 87 10.86 -9.37 0.86
C ARG A 87 11.41 -8.70 2.11
N LEU A 88 12.28 -7.71 1.96
CA LEU A 88 12.80 -6.92 3.08
C LEU A 88 11.67 -6.19 3.80
N ALA A 89 10.85 -5.43 3.05
CA ALA A 89 9.68 -4.76 3.60
C ALA A 89 8.73 -5.75 4.29
N GLN A 90 8.41 -6.86 3.63
CA GLN A 90 7.53 -7.89 4.18
C GLN A 90 8.09 -8.47 5.48
N GLY A 91 9.36 -8.87 5.51
CA GLY A 91 10.01 -9.46 6.68
C GLY A 91 10.09 -8.50 7.88
N MET A 92 10.25 -7.19 7.62
CA MET A 92 10.14 -6.16 8.66
C MET A 92 8.71 -6.04 9.18
N LEU A 93 7.72 -5.96 8.29
CA LEU A 93 6.32 -5.79 8.67
C LEU A 93 5.71 -7.02 9.34
N ASP A 94 6.18 -8.24 9.01
CA ASP A 94 5.75 -9.50 9.64
C ASP A 94 6.07 -9.56 11.14
N GLN A 95 7.11 -8.83 11.58
CA GLN A 95 7.51 -8.79 12.98
C GLN A 95 6.67 -7.83 13.82
N ILE A 96 5.94 -6.88 13.19
CA ILE A 96 5.24 -5.81 13.91
C ILE A 96 4.22 -6.33 14.93
N SER A 97 3.55 -7.44 14.60
CA SER A 97 2.57 -8.07 15.48
C SER A 97 3.17 -8.79 16.69
N SER A 98 4.44 -9.23 16.63
CA SER A 98 5.06 -10.06 17.67
C SER A 98 6.02 -9.31 18.59
N VAL A 99 6.36 -8.07 18.27
CA VAL A 99 7.31 -7.24 19.02
C VAL A 99 6.64 -6.23 19.95
N ASN A 100 7.34 -5.82 21.00
CA ASN A 100 6.90 -4.79 21.94
C ASN A 100 6.96 -3.37 21.30
N SER A 101 6.64 -2.32 22.07
CA SER A 101 6.71 -0.92 21.59
C SER A 101 8.07 -0.56 21.00
N ASP A 102 9.15 -0.91 21.71
CA ASP A 102 10.51 -0.48 21.37
C ASP A 102 11.01 -1.24 20.14
N GLY A 103 10.66 -2.52 20.02
CA GLY A 103 10.91 -3.33 18.83
C GLY A 103 10.18 -2.78 17.60
N ARG A 104 8.91 -2.34 17.76
CA ARG A 104 8.16 -1.72 16.66
C ARG A 104 8.81 -0.41 16.22
N GLU A 105 9.28 0.40 17.17
CA GLU A 105 10.00 1.64 16.86
C GLU A 105 11.30 1.36 16.11
N ASN A 106 12.07 0.35 16.52
CA ASN A 106 13.28 -0.05 15.80
C ASN A 106 12.97 -0.51 14.36
N ILE A 107 11.94 -1.33 14.18
CA ILE A 107 11.51 -1.76 12.83
C ILE A 107 11.07 -0.56 12.00
N MET A 108 10.30 0.38 12.55
CA MET A 108 9.91 1.61 11.83
C MET A 108 11.13 2.42 11.39
N ASN A 109 12.14 2.56 12.26
CA ASN A 109 13.38 3.25 11.92
C ASN A 109 14.15 2.55 10.79
N GLN A 110 14.29 1.22 10.85
CA GLN A 110 14.92 0.43 9.80
C GLN A 110 14.14 0.51 8.49
N PHE A 111 12.81 0.41 8.56
CA PHE A 111 11.92 0.48 7.40
C PHE A 111 12.00 1.85 6.72
N SER A 112 12.11 2.94 7.49
CA SER A 112 12.33 4.28 6.93
C SER A 112 13.67 4.36 6.19
N GLY A 113 14.68 3.59 6.61
CA GLY A 113 15.99 3.52 5.94
C GLY A 113 15.97 2.85 4.56
N ILE A 114 14.84 2.31 4.11
CA ILE A 114 14.70 1.80 2.75
C ILE A 114 14.64 2.97 1.78
N GLU A 115 15.60 3.04 0.86
CA GLU A 115 15.69 4.08 -0.17
C GLU A 115 15.26 3.52 -1.53
N PRO A 116 14.00 3.72 -1.97
CA PRO A 116 13.56 3.31 -3.29
C PRO A 116 14.19 4.21 -4.37
N CYS A 117 14.69 3.61 -5.44
CA CYS A 117 15.36 4.32 -6.53
C CYS A 117 14.40 4.85 -7.62
N ASN A 118 13.20 4.28 -7.71
CA ASN A 118 12.23 4.55 -8.79
C ASN A 118 10.77 4.34 -8.34
N GLU A 119 9.83 4.74 -9.19
CA GLU A 119 8.39 4.62 -8.93
C GLU A 119 7.96 3.17 -8.67
N GLU A 120 8.50 2.19 -9.39
CA GLU A 120 8.11 0.78 -9.23
C GLU A 120 8.48 0.23 -7.85
N GLU A 121 9.68 0.54 -7.37
CA GLU A 121 10.17 0.13 -6.06
C GLU A 121 9.36 0.77 -4.94
N LEU A 122 9.14 2.09 -5.04
CA LEU A 122 8.33 2.81 -4.06
C LEU A 122 6.89 2.27 -4.04
N THR A 123 6.29 2.05 -5.22
CA THR A 123 4.96 1.43 -5.34
C THR A 123 4.94 0.06 -4.68
N CYS A 124 5.98 -0.75 -4.90
CA CYS A 124 6.05 -2.08 -4.30
C CYS A 124 6.07 -2.01 -2.77
N ILE A 125 6.89 -1.13 -2.18
CA ILE A 125 6.95 -0.97 -0.72
C ILE A 125 5.59 -0.54 -0.17
N LEU A 126 4.96 0.47 -0.79
CA LEU A 126 3.66 0.99 -0.36
C LEU A 126 2.54 -0.07 -0.48
N GLN A 127 2.60 -0.94 -1.49
CA GLN A 127 1.69 -2.09 -1.60
C GLN A 127 1.88 -3.10 -0.47
N VAL A 128 3.12 -3.35 0.00
CA VAL A 128 3.35 -4.21 1.17
C VAL A 128 2.72 -3.58 2.42
N ILE A 129 2.95 -2.29 2.65
CA ILE A 129 2.35 -1.55 3.78
C ILE A 129 0.83 -1.65 3.74
N PHE A 130 0.23 -1.36 2.57
CA PHE A 130 -1.21 -1.38 2.40
C PHE A 130 -1.79 -2.77 2.65
N HIS A 131 -1.21 -3.81 2.03
CA HIS A 131 -1.65 -5.18 2.24
C HIS A 131 -1.56 -5.60 3.70
N LYS A 132 -0.47 -5.26 4.38
CA LYS A 132 -0.31 -5.53 5.81
C LYS A 132 -1.34 -4.82 6.66
N ALA A 133 -1.66 -3.57 6.36
CA ALA A 133 -2.73 -2.86 7.05
C ALA A 133 -4.12 -3.48 6.85
N MET A 134 -4.35 -4.16 5.71
CA MET A 134 -5.60 -4.89 5.49
C MET A 134 -5.70 -6.17 6.32
N VAL A 135 -4.58 -6.89 6.46
CA VAL A 135 -4.51 -8.15 7.22
C VAL A 135 -4.46 -7.90 8.72
N GLU A 136 -3.81 -6.81 9.15
CA GLU A 136 -3.58 -6.47 10.55
C GLU A 136 -4.14 -5.06 10.89
N PRO A 137 -5.46 -4.81 10.83
CA PRO A 137 -6.04 -3.47 11.04
C PRO A 137 -5.69 -2.85 12.40
N ALA A 138 -5.48 -3.68 13.43
CA ALA A 138 -5.04 -3.23 14.76
C ALA A 138 -3.71 -2.45 14.74
N HIS A 139 -2.87 -2.66 13.72
CA HIS A 139 -1.60 -1.98 13.52
C HIS A 139 -1.68 -0.89 12.42
N GLY A 140 -2.88 -0.54 11.96
CA GLY A 140 -3.10 0.41 10.85
C GLY A 140 -2.37 1.76 11.05
N ARG A 141 -2.37 2.30 12.27
CA ARG A 141 -1.62 3.53 12.57
C ARG A 141 -0.11 3.38 12.43
N THR A 142 0.45 2.24 12.85
CA THR A 142 1.88 1.95 12.71
C THR A 142 2.29 1.90 11.24
N TYR A 143 1.50 1.23 10.40
CA TYR A 143 1.73 1.17 8.96
C TYR A 143 1.62 2.53 8.28
N ALA A 144 0.66 3.37 8.71
CA ALA A 144 0.55 4.74 8.22
C ALA A 144 1.77 5.59 8.60
N ARG A 145 2.31 5.44 9.82
CA ARG A 145 3.55 6.10 10.25
C ARG A 145 4.76 5.68 9.44
N MET A 146 4.87 4.40 9.09
CA MET A 146 5.95 3.91 8.23
C MET A 146 5.91 4.57 6.84
N ALA A 147 4.72 4.68 6.24
CA ALA A 147 4.55 5.40 4.98
C ALA A 147 4.87 6.91 5.12
N ALA A 148 4.58 7.53 6.27
CA ALA A 148 4.98 8.90 6.56
C ALA A 148 6.52 9.04 6.66
N GLY A 149 7.19 8.11 7.33
CA GLY A 149 8.66 8.07 7.38
C GLY A 149 9.31 7.91 6.00
N LEU A 150 8.71 7.11 5.10
CA LEU A 150 9.14 7.04 3.70
C LEU A 150 8.98 8.37 2.98
N LYS A 151 7.87 9.08 3.19
CA LYS A 151 7.64 10.41 2.59
C LYS A 151 8.66 11.44 3.07
N GLU A 152 9.08 11.38 4.33
CA GLU A 152 10.08 12.31 4.87
C GLU A 152 11.47 12.09 4.27
N ARG A 153 11.86 10.83 4.03
CA ARG A 153 13.17 10.48 3.45
C ARG A 153 13.20 10.51 1.92
N CYS A 154 12.07 10.21 1.29
CA CYS A 154 11.89 10.20 -0.16
C CYS A 154 10.67 11.08 -0.52
N PRO A 155 10.82 12.42 -0.47
CA PRO A 155 9.70 13.34 -0.70
C PRO A 155 9.21 13.29 -2.16
N GLU A 156 10.14 13.24 -3.11
CA GLU A 156 9.86 13.15 -4.53
C GLU A 156 10.88 12.25 -5.24
N LEU A 157 10.41 11.48 -6.22
CA LEU A 157 11.24 10.77 -7.19
C LEU A 157 11.12 11.44 -8.56
N PRO A 158 12.20 11.43 -9.37
CA PRO A 158 12.14 11.96 -10.72
C PRO A 158 11.07 11.25 -11.54
N PRO A 159 10.35 11.98 -12.42
CA PRO A 159 9.39 11.38 -13.32
C PRO A 159 10.09 10.44 -14.33
N GLU A 160 9.34 9.46 -14.83
CA GLU A 160 9.83 8.52 -15.85
C GLU A 160 10.00 9.20 -17.23
N HIS A 161 9.14 10.17 -17.56
CA HIS A 161 9.18 10.92 -18.81
C HIS A 161 9.42 12.41 -18.57
N GLU A 162 10.15 13.04 -19.48
CA GLU A 162 10.46 14.47 -19.44
C GLU A 162 9.17 15.30 -19.61
N GLY A 163 8.84 16.13 -18.60
CA GLY A 163 7.61 16.94 -18.56
C GLY A 163 6.52 16.40 -17.62
N ASP A 164 6.64 15.17 -17.13
CA ASP A 164 5.73 14.63 -16.13
C ASP A 164 5.97 15.22 -14.73
N ARG A 165 4.95 15.12 -13.86
CA ARG A 165 5.07 15.54 -12.47
C ARG A 165 5.94 14.54 -11.68
N PRO A 166 6.74 15.01 -10.71
CA PRO A 166 7.44 14.15 -9.78
C PRO A 166 6.52 13.13 -9.10
N VAL A 167 7.07 11.96 -8.81
CA VAL A 167 6.37 10.88 -8.14
C VAL A 167 6.49 11.08 -6.64
N THR A 168 5.38 11.03 -5.91
CA THR A 168 5.38 11.21 -4.45
C THR A 168 4.69 10.04 -3.76
N VAL A 169 5.06 9.79 -2.51
CA VAL A 169 4.39 8.79 -1.65
C VAL A 169 2.88 9.03 -1.60
N THR A 170 2.45 10.28 -1.41
CA THR A 170 1.02 10.64 -1.38
C THR A 170 0.32 10.31 -2.70
N ARG A 171 0.95 10.59 -3.86
CA ARG A 171 0.37 10.26 -5.17
C ARG A 171 0.17 8.75 -5.33
N LEU A 172 1.17 7.95 -4.98
CA LEU A 172 1.10 6.50 -5.10
C LEU A 172 0.10 5.88 -4.13
N LEU A 173 0.03 6.37 -2.88
CA LEU A 173 -0.96 5.95 -1.91
C LEU A 173 -2.39 6.24 -2.39
N LEU A 174 -2.64 7.40 -2.99
CA LEU A 174 -3.94 7.73 -3.58
C LEU A 174 -4.31 6.76 -4.70
N ASN A 175 -3.35 6.45 -5.59
CA ASN A 175 -3.57 5.50 -6.69
C ASN A 175 -3.88 4.08 -6.17
N ILE A 176 -3.15 3.61 -5.15
CA ILE A 176 -3.39 2.30 -4.51
C ILE A 176 -4.76 2.30 -3.84
N LEU A 177 -5.05 3.32 -3.04
CA LEU A 177 -6.33 3.44 -2.33
C LEU A 177 -7.51 3.49 -3.28
N GLN A 178 -7.41 4.26 -4.37
CA GLN A 178 -8.47 4.35 -5.37
C GLN A 178 -8.77 2.98 -5.97
N ARG A 179 -7.74 2.23 -6.42
CA ARG A 179 -7.92 0.88 -6.96
C ARG A 179 -8.55 -0.07 -5.96
N GLU A 180 -8.11 -0.03 -4.70
CA GLU A 180 -8.62 -0.91 -3.65
C GLU A 180 -10.07 -0.56 -3.31
N TYR A 181 -10.40 0.73 -3.17
CA TYR A 181 -11.76 1.21 -2.89
C TYR A 181 -12.72 0.88 -4.04
N GLU A 182 -12.33 1.12 -5.30
CA GLU A 182 -13.12 0.77 -6.49
C GLU A 182 -13.31 -0.75 -6.66
N SER A 183 -12.48 -1.57 -6.02
CA SER A 183 -12.65 -3.02 -5.98
C SER A 183 -13.61 -3.52 -4.89
N THR A 184 -14.07 -2.62 -4.00
CA THR A 184 -15.10 -2.96 -3.02
C THR A 184 -16.47 -3.09 -3.73
N PRO A 185 -17.33 -4.02 -3.28
CA PRO A 185 -18.62 -4.19 -3.93
C PRO A 185 -19.51 -2.96 -3.69
N GLU A 186 -20.23 -2.54 -4.73
CA GLU A 186 -21.20 -1.43 -4.62
C GLU A 186 -22.44 -1.79 -3.80
N THR A 187 -22.70 -3.09 -3.60
CA THR A 187 -23.79 -3.64 -2.81
C THR A 187 -23.37 -4.89 -2.04
N PHE A 188 -23.95 -5.10 -0.85
CA PHE A 188 -23.81 -6.33 -0.07
C PHE A 188 -25.05 -7.23 -0.15
N GLU A 189 -26.00 -6.90 -1.03
CA GLU A 189 -27.14 -7.74 -1.33
C GLU A 189 -26.70 -9.01 -2.06
N VAL A 190 -27.40 -10.10 -1.78
CA VAL A 190 -27.14 -11.41 -2.36
C VAL A 190 -28.09 -11.63 -3.53
N SER A 191 -27.55 -11.68 -4.74
CA SER A 191 -28.34 -12.02 -5.92
C SER A 191 -28.58 -13.54 -6.03
N GLU A 192 -29.57 -13.94 -6.84
CA GLU A 192 -29.78 -15.37 -7.17
C GLU A 192 -28.59 -15.96 -7.94
N GLU A 193 -27.89 -15.15 -8.74
CA GLU A 193 -26.66 -15.59 -9.42
C GLU A 193 -25.53 -15.87 -8.44
N ASP A 194 -25.42 -15.09 -7.36
CA ASP A 194 -24.42 -15.33 -6.32
C ASP A 194 -24.72 -16.63 -5.59
N LYS A 195 -25.98 -16.88 -5.21
CA LYS A 195 -26.39 -18.17 -4.62
C LYS A 195 -26.02 -19.37 -5.50
N ALA A 196 -26.09 -19.22 -6.82
CA ALA A 196 -25.72 -20.26 -7.77
C ALA A 196 -24.20 -20.45 -7.95
N LYS A 197 -23.37 -19.43 -7.65
CA LYS A 197 -21.91 -19.48 -7.78
C LYS A 197 -21.21 -20.16 -6.60
N PHE A 198 -21.84 -20.17 -5.42
CA PHE A 198 -21.24 -20.74 -4.22
C PHE A 198 -21.74 -22.16 -3.94
N PRO A 199 -20.86 -23.05 -3.42
CA PRO A 199 -21.21 -24.45 -3.18
C PRO A 199 -22.18 -24.63 -2.00
N SER A 200 -22.29 -23.66 -1.10
CA SER A 200 -23.21 -23.68 0.04
C SER A 200 -23.57 -22.27 0.52
N ALA A 201 -24.59 -22.18 1.38
CA ALA A 201 -24.97 -20.92 2.01
C ALA A 201 -23.88 -20.40 2.96
N GLU A 202 -23.17 -21.29 3.66
CA GLU A 202 -22.05 -20.91 4.54
C GLU A 202 -20.90 -20.29 3.75
N ALA A 203 -20.56 -20.86 2.59
CA ALA A 203 -19.50 -20.32 1.72
C ALA A 203 -19.84 -18.91 1.20
N LEU A 204 -21.11 -18.67 0.88
CA LEU A 204 -21.61 -17.37 0.47
C LEU A 204 -21.60 -16.35 1.63
N GLU A 205 -22.00 -16.78 2.83
CA GLU A 205 -21.95 -15.93 4.03
C GLU A 205 -20.50 -15.55 4.38
N GLU A 206 -19.56 -16.49 4.24
CA GLU A 206 -18.13 -16.24 4.43
C GLU A 206 -17.58 -15.24 3.41
N ASP A 207 -17.95 -15.36 2.13
CA ASP A 207 -17.56 -14.40 1.09
C ASP A 207 -18.09 -12.98 1.37
N LEU A 208 -19.36 -12.86 1.79
CA LEU A 208 -19.94 -11.57 2.18
C LEU A 208 -19.22 -11.00 3.41
N ALA A 209 -18.92 -11.83 4.40
CA ALA A 209 -18.17 -11.41 5.58
C ALA A 209 -16.75 -10.95 5.21
N ASN A 210 -16.09 -11.63 4.26
CA ASN A 210 -14.78 -11.24 3.72
C ASN A 210 -14.86 -9.89 3.00
N LYS A 211 -15.87 -9.67 2.16
CA LYS A 211 -16.13 -8.39 1.48
C LYS A 211 -16.32 -7.24 2.46
N LYS A 212 -17.14 -7.44 3.51
CA LYS A 212 -17.37 -6.46 4.58
C LYS A 212 -16.07 -6.14 5.33
N ARG A 213 -15.33 -7.17 5.75
CA ARG A 213 -14.02 -7.02 6.42
C ARG A 213 -13.03 -6.24 5.57
N ARG A 214 -12.98 -6.52 4.26
CA ARG A 214 -12.09 -5.82 3.32
C ARG A 214 -12.45 -4.35 3.17
N MET A 215 -13.74 -4.02 2.96
CA MET A 215 -14.19 -2.63 2.89
C MET A 215 -13.84 -1.87 4.17
N LEU A 216 -14.12 -2.47 5.32
CA LEU A 216 -13.82 -1.87 6.61
C LEU A 216 -12.32 -1.61 6.78
N ALA A 217 -11.47 -2.58 6.43
CA ALA A 217 -10.04 -2.43 6.53
C ALA A 217 -9.50 -1.32 5.60
N ILE A 218 -9.99 -1.22 4.36
CA ILE A 218 -9.62 -0.17 3.41
C ILE A 218 -9.99 1.21 3.96
N VAL A 219 -11.24 1.35 4.42
CA VAL A 219 -11.76 2.61 4.95
C VAL A 219 -11.04 3.00 6.25
N GLY A 220 -10.85 2.05 7.18
CA GLY A 220 -10.13 2.27 8.42
C GLY A 220 -8.67 2.67 8.20
N PHE A 221 -7.96 1.98 7.30
CA PHE A 221 -6.58 2.35 6.97
C PHE A 221 -6.49 3.72 6.29
N THR A 222 -7.47 4.08 5.47
CA THR A 222 -7.56 5.45 4.92
C THR A 222 -7.64 6.50 6.02
N GLY A 223 -8.43 6.22 7.07
CA GLY A 223 -8.47 7.06 8.26
C GLY A 223 -7.10 7.21 8.93
N HIS A 224 -6.35 6.13 9.08
CA HIS A 224 -4.98 6.18 9.62
C HIS A 224 -4.01 6.98 8.73
N LEU A 225 -4.08 6.82 7.40
CA LEU A 225 -3.28 7.61 6.47
C LEU A 225 -3.61 9.11 6.55
N PHE A 226 -4.88 9.46 6.76
CA PHE A 226 -5.28 10.85 7.01
C PHE A 226 -4.69 11.40 8.32
N LEU A 227 -4.76 10.64 9.41
CA LEU A 227 -4.22 11.05 10.71
C LEU A 227 -2.69 11.27 10.68
N GLU A 228 -1.97 10.49 9.87
CA GLU A 228 -0.53 10.64 9.66
C GLU A 228 -0.20 11.62 8.50
N ARG A 229 -1.15 12.48 8.11
CA ARG A 229 -0.97 13.59 7.13
C ARG A 229 -0.48 13.15 5.75
N LEU A 230 -0.78 11.91 5.36
CA LEU A 230 -0.50 11.38 4.03
C LEU A 230 -1.62 11.69 3.04
N LEU A 231 -2.85 11.85 3.54
CA LEU A 231 -4.05 12.17 2.76
C LEU A 231 -4.66 13.49 3.22
N THR A 232 -5.46 14.09 2.34
CA THR A 232 -6.21 15.31 2.65
C THR A 232 -7.61 14.99 3.15
N MET A 233 -8.21 15.92 3.90
CA MET A 233 -9.60 15.84 4.35
C MET A 233 -10.60 15.59 3.21
N LYS A 234 -10.27 16.03 1.99
CA LYS A 234 -11.11 15.81 0.79
C LYS A 234 -11.35 14.32 0.52
N VAL A 235 -10.37 13.46 0.78
CA VAL A 235 -10.46 12.00 0.54
C VAL A 235 -11.44 11.37 1.52
N ILE A 236 -11.26 11.61 2.82
CA ILE A 236 -12.16 11.11 3.86
C ILE A 236 -13.59 11.61 3.63
N ARG A 237 -13.77 12.90 3.34
CA ARG A 237 -15.08 13.47 3.01
C ARG A 237 -15.72 12.78 1.81
N GLN A 238 -14.94 12.44 0.77
CA GLN A 238 -15.46 11.76 -0.41
C GLN A 238 -15.97 10.36 -0.09
N ILE A 239 -15.21 9.59 0.71
CA ILE A 239 -15.62 8.25 1.17
C ILE A 239 -16.90 8.34 2.00
N VAL A 240 -16.94 9.23 3.00
CA VAL A 240 -18.14 9.41 3.84
C VAL A 240 -19.34 9.81 2.98
N HIS A 241 -19.16 10.79 2.08
CA HIS A 241 -20.21 11.24 1.17
C HIS A 241 -20.78 10.10 0.33
N ASP A 242 -19.91 9.27 -0.24
CA ASP A 242 -20.33 8.12 -1.04
C ASP A 242 -21.10 7.10 -0.20
N LEU A 243 -20.53 6.66 0.93
CA LEU A 243 -21.10 5.59 1.76
C LEU A 243 -22.41 5.97 2.45
N ILE A 244 -22.64 7.23 2.84
CA ILE A 244 -23.93 7.68 3.43
C ILE A 244 -24.92 8.21 2.38
N ARG A 245 -24.55 8.16 1.10
CA ARG A 245 -25.31 8.76 -0.02
C ARG A 245 -25.69 10.22 0.28
N LEU A 246 -24.69 11.00 0.72
CA LEU A 246 -24.89 12.40 1.07
C LEU A 246 -25.30 13.17 -0.20
N GLY A 247 -26.31 14.04 -0.09
CA GLY A 247 -26.83 14.80 -1.23
C GLY A 247 -28.03 14.16 -1.96
N GLY A 248 -28.43 12.93 -1.60
CA GLY A 248 -29.67 12.31 -2.06
C GLY A 248 -29.71 12.10 -3.58
N ASP A 249 -28.80 11.28 -4.10
CA ASP A 249 -28.90 10.79 -5.47
C ASP A 249 -30.05 9.77 -5.61
N ASP A 250 -30.37 9.38 -6.85
CA ASP A 250 -31.47 8.43 -7.15
C ASP A 250 -31.20 6.99 -6.66
N ARG A 251 -30.08 6.74 -5.95
CA ARG A 251 -29.74 5.43 -5.42
C ARG A 251 -30.59 5.10 -4.19
N PRO A 252 -30.84 3.81 -3.92
CA PRO A 252 -31.49 3.39 -2.69
C PRO A 252 -30.69 3.85 -1.44
N PRO A 253 -31.35 3.90 -0.26
CA PRO A 253 -30.65 4.12 0.99
C PRO A 253 -29.46 3.15 1.15
N PRO A 254 -28.33 3.60 1.73
CA PRO A 254 -27.14 2.77 1.89
C PRO A 254 -27.41 1.57 2.81
N GLU A 255 -26.72 0.47 2.54
CA GLU A 255 -26.83 -0.75 3.33
C GLU A 255 -26.11 -0.63 4.67
N GLU A 256 -26.55 -1.41 5.68
CA GLU A 256 -25.99 -1.37 7.04
C GLU A 256 -24.45 -1.46 7.09
N PRO A 257 -23.77 -2.37 6.34
CA PRO A 257 -22.31 -2.47 6.40
C PRO A 257 -21.58 -1.21 5.96
N MET A 258 -22.18 -0.42 5.06
CA MET A 258 -21.61 0.86 4.61
C MET A 258 -21.71 1.89 5.73
N ILE A 259 -22.84 1.92 6.44
CA ILE A 259 -23.03 2.80 7.59
C ILE A 259 -22.10 2.43 8.74
N GLU A 260 -21.98 1.15 9.07
CA GLU A 260 -21.01 0.66 10.07
C GLU A 260 -19.59 1.13 9.75
N CYS A 261 -19.15 1.01 8.49
CA CYS A 261 -17.83 1.50 8.07
C CYS A 261 -17.66 3.01 8.24
N VAL A 262 -18.70 3.81 7.96
CA VAL A 262 -18.66 5.26 8.19
C VAL A 262 -18.58 5.59 9.68
N LEU A 263 -19.34 4.89 10.52
CA LEU A 263 -19.33 5.12 11.96
C LEU A 263 -17.95 4.82 12.56
N GLU A 264 -17.31 3.72 12.15
CA GLU A 264 -15.94 3.42 12.58
C GLU A 264 -14.93 4.46 12.08
N LEU A 265 -15.03 4.88 10.81
CA LEU A 265 -14.17 5.92 10.26
C LEU A 265 -14.31 7.24 11.02
N LEU A 266 -15.54 7.69 11.26
CA LEU A 266 -15.82 8.94 11.96
C LEU A 266 -15.43 8.87 13.43
N THR A 267 -15.53 7.70 14.06
CA THR A 267 -14.98 7.48 15.42
C THR A 267 -13.47 7.70 15.43
N LEU A 268 -12.77 7.25 14.39
CA LEU A 268 -11.31 7.38 14.27
C LEU A 268 -10.85 8.82 13.95
N VAL A 269 -11.53 9.51 13.03
CA VAL A 269 -11.04 10.79 12.46
C VAL A 269 -11.86 12.01 12.87
N GLY A 270 -13.00 11.82 13.53
CA GLY A 270 -14.01 12.85 13.76
C GLY A 270 -13.50 14.03 14.60
N ARG A 271 -12.69 13.75 15.63
CA ARG A 271 -12.02 14.80 16.42
C ARG A 271 -11.15 15.70 15.55
N THR A 272 -10.31 15.10 14.71
CA THR A 272 -9.41 15.85 13.81
C THR A 272 -10.20 16.68 12.78
N PHE A 273 -11.38 16.21 12.37
CA PHE A 273 -12.29 16.96 11.53
C PHE A 273 -12.89 18.17 12.25
N ASP A 274 -13.42 18.00 13.46
CA ASP A 274 -14.01 19.11 14.22
C ASP A 274 -12.98 20.17 14.62
N GLU A 275 -11.74 19.77 14.91
CA GLU A 275 -10.63 20.69 15.17
C GLU A 275 -10.24 21.52 13.93
N SER A 276 -10.60 21.06 12.71
CA SER A 276 -10.31 21.75 11.44
C SER A 276 -11.38 22.81 11.11
N VAL A 277 -11.42 23.90 11.88
CA VAL A 277 -12.42 24.97 11.73
C VAL A 277 -12.09 25.92 10.56
N PRO A 278 -13.08 26.35 9.74
CA PRO A 278 -14.50 25.98 9.77
C PRO A 278 -14.85 24.76 8.90
N THR A 279 -13.93 24.35 8.01
CA THR A 279 -14.23 23.43 6.93
C THR A 279 -14.59 22.03 7.41
N GLY A 280 -13.79 21.43 8.30
CA GLY A 280 -14.02 20.09 8.83
C GLY A 280 -15.26 20.02 9.72
N MET A 281 -15.46 21.02 10.58
CA MET A 281 -16.68 21.16 11.38
C MET A 281 -17.94 21.24 10.51
N THR A 282 -17.88 21.95 9.38
CA THR A 282 -18.99 22.04 8.42
C THR A 282 -19.31 20.67 7.82
N PHE A 283 -18.30 19.88 7.46
CA PHE A 283 -18.51 18.52 6.97
C PHE A 283 -19.11 17.61 8.03
N MET A 284 -18.61 17.66 9.26
CA MET A 284 -19.15 16.85 10.36
C MET A 284 -20.61 17.20 10.67
N ASN A 285 -20.99 18.48 10.61
CA ASN A 285 -22.39 18.90 10.74
C ASN A 285 -23.27 18.31 9.63
N ALA A 286 -22.80 18.30 8.39
CA ALA A 286 -23.52 17.68 7.28
C ALA A 286 -23.66 16.16 7.46
N PHE A 287 -22.61 15.49 7.96
CA PHE A 287 -22.65 14.06 8.25
C PHE A 287 -23.64 13.73 9.38
N GLU A 288 -23.64 14.51 10.46
CA GLU A 288 -24.57 14.36 11.58
C GLU A 288 -26.03 14.48 11.12
N VAL A 289 -26.36 15.52 10.35
CA VAL A 289 -27.71 15.71 9.81
C VAL A 289 -28.15 14.51 8.98
N ARG A 290 -27.24 13.99 8.13
CA ARG A 290 -27.55 12.83 7.28
C ARG A 290 -27.69 11.54 8.09
N LEU A 291 -26.81 11.29 9.07
CA LEU A 291 -26.88 10.10 9.93
C LEU A 291 -28.16 10.09 10.77
N LEU A 292 -28.60 11.26 11.27
CA LEU A 292 -29.90 11.40 11.94
C LEU A 292 -31.08 11.11 11.01
N ALA A 293 -31.03 11.59 9.76
CA ALA A 293 -32.06 11.30 8.77
C ALA A 293 -32.12 9.79 8.44
N LEU A 294 -30.96 9.13 8.34
CA LEU A 294 -30.87 7.69 8.12
C LEU A 294 -31.40 6.90 9.31
N SER A 295 -31.04 7.25 10.55
CA SER A 295 -31.53 6.54 11.75
C SER A 295 -33.05 6.66 11.92
N ALA A 296 -33.65 7.77 11.45
CA ALA A 296 -35.09 8.00 11.46
C ALA A 296 -35.84 7.36 10.28
N LEU A 297 -35.13 6.87 9.25
CA LEU A 297 -35.74 6.31 8.04
C LEU A 297 -36.64 5.10 8.36
N ARG A 298 -37.82 5.04 7.74
CA ARG A 298 -38.80 3.96 7.91
C ARG A 298 -39.22 3.35 6.58
N ILE A 299 -39.50 2.06 6.59
CA ILE A 299 -40.25 1.34 5.54
C ILE A 299 -41.54 0.82 6.18
N GLY A 300 -42.67 1.43 5.81
CA GLY A 300 -43.94 1.19 6.49
C GLY A 300 -43.84 1.49 7.99
N ASP A 301 -44.29 0.54 8.81
CA ASP A 301 -44.29 0.69 10.27
C ASP A 301 -42.96 0.29 10.93
N LYS A 302 -41.90 -0.03 10.16
CA LYS A 302 -40.60 -0.45 10.70
C LYS A 302 -39.50 0.54 10.34
N HIS A 303 -38.48 0.61 11.19
CA HIS A 303 -37.25 1.33 10.83
C HIS A 303 -36.53 0.59 9.71
N PHE A 304 -35.92 1.36 8.80
CA PHE A 304 -35.09 0.81 7.72
C PHE A 304 -33.85 0.12 8.31
N PHE A 305 -33.16 0.81 9.21
CA PHE A 305 -31.96 0.32 9.89
C PHE A 305 -32.29 -0.39 11.21
N SER A 306 -31.52 -1.42 11.51
CA SER A 306 -31.56 -2.20 12.74
C SER A 306 -31.29 -1.35 13.98
N ASP A 307 -31.79 -1.81 15.13
CA ASP A 307 -31.57 -1.14 16.41
C ASP A 307 -30.08 -0.99 16.72
N ARG A 308 -29.27 -1.96 16.30
CA ARG A 308 -27.80 -1.92 16.44
C ARG A 308 -27.20 -0.73 15.69
N VAL A 309 -27.50 -0.58 14.39
CA VAL A 309 -26.97 0.54 13.59
C VAL A 309 -27.48 1.87 14.11
N ARG A 310 -28.77 1.96 14.47
CA ARG A 310 -29.35 3.19 15.03
C ARG A 310 -28.73 3.58 16.36
N SER A 311 -28.43 2.61 17.23
CA SER A 311 -27.74 2.84 18.49
C SER A 311 -26.30 3.30 18.24
N ALA A 312 -25.58 2.66 17.32
CA ALA A 312 -24.21 3.07 16.97
C ALA A 312 -24.14 4.49 16.38
N ILE A 313 -25.17 4.91 15.61
CA ILE A 313 -25.32 6.31 15.18
C ILE A 313 -25.46 7.22 16.40
N SER A 314 -26.33 6.88 17.36
CA SER A 314 -26.50 7.68 18.59
C SER A 314 -25.20 7.79 19.36
N ASP A 315 -24.49 6.67 19.56
CA ASP A 315 -23.24 6.61 20.31
C ASP A 315 -22.17 7.51 19.69
N LEU A 316 -22.02 7.51 18.36
CA LEU A 316 -21.09 8.41 17.66
C LEU A 316 -21.46 9.89 17.89
N LEU A 317 -22.75 10.23 17.80
CA LEU A 317 -23.21 11.62 17.97
C LEU A 317 -23.07 12.08 19.42
N ASP A 318 -23.32 11.20 20.39
CA ASP A 318 -23.12 11.49 21.81
C ASP A 318 -21.64 11.65 22.14
N CYS A 319 -20.77 10.81 21.56
CA CYS A 319 -19.31 10.97 21.61
C CYS A 319 -18.88 12.35 21.09
N ARG A 320 -19.41 12.77 19.93
CA ARG A 320 -19.15 14.12 19.37
C ARG A 320 -19.63 15.24 20.28
N ARG A 321 -20.84 15.13 20.85
CA ARG A 321 -21.39 16.11 21.82
C ARG A 321 -20.54 16.21 23.08
N ASN A 322 -19.92 15.11 23.48
CA ASN A 322 -18.97 15.04 24.59
C ASN A 322 -17.53 15.46 24.18
N ASN A 323 -17.37 16.19 23.07
CA ASN A 323 -16.07 16.62 22.54
C ASN A 323 -15.09 15.47 22.25
N TRP A 324 -15.60 14.34 21.76
CA TRP A 324 -14.83 13.14 21.41
C TRP A 324 -14.09 12.50 22.59
N LEU A 325 -14.62 12.69 23.80
CA LEU A 325 -14.12 12.05 25.02
C LEU A 325 -14.86 10.72 25.26
N PRO A 326 -14.14 9.63 25.61
CA PRO A 326 -14.73 8.32 25.90
C PRO A 326 -15.74 8.29 27.04
#